data_AF-A0A380HP76-F1
#
_entry.id   AF-A0A380HP76-F1
#
_cell.length_a   1.000
_cell.length_b   1.000
_cell.length_c   1.000
_cell.angle_alpha   90.00
_cell.angle_beta   90.00
_cell.angle_gamma   90.00
#
_symmetry.space_group_name_H-M   'P 1'
#
loop_
_entity.id
_entity.type
_entity.pdbx_description
1 polymer ?
#
loop_
_entity_poly.entity_id
_entity_poly.type
_entity_poly.pdbx_seq_one_letter_code
_entity_poly.pdbx_strand_id
1 'polypeptide(L)' 'MKNILDNYNYSESQKVKIFSILTYYDNKIKSNVSDFSVTNIVAVLKEEQIEITDKNIFDIVDKYNDEEQFTNLYLYLN' A
#
# COMPACT_ATOMS: atom_id res chain seq x y z
N MET A 1 -5.64 -10.06 15.94
CA MET A 1 -4.97 -8.88 15.37
C MET A 1 -6.04 -8.02 14.71
N LYS A 2 -6.09 -6.73 15.04
CA LYS A 2 -7.00 -5.78 14.36
C LYS A 2 -6.39 -5.48 12.99
N ASN A 3 -7.17 -5.51 11.91
CA ASN A 3 -6.61 -5.20 10.60
C ASN A 3 -6.31 -3.69 10.56
N ILE A 4 -5.12 -3.28 10.12
CA ILE A 4 -4.71 -1.87 10.01
C ILE A 4 -5.72 -1.06 9.17
N LEU A 5 -6.29 -1.71 8.15
CA LEU A 5 -7.29 -1.13 7.26
C LEU A 5 -8.69 -0.98 7.91
N ASP A 6 -8.94 -1.56 9.09
CA ASP A 6 -10.20 -1.37 9.84
C ASP A 6 -10.38 0.07 10.34
N ASN A 7 -9.29 0.86 10.38
CA ASN A 7 -9.36 2.28 10.71
C ASN A 7 -9.76 3.15 9.51
N TYR A 8 -10.05 2.54 8.36
CA TYR A 8 -10.44 3.21 7.12
C TYR A 8 -11.81 2.70 6.67
N ASN A 9 -12.57 3.54 5.95
CA ASN A 9 -13.90 3.21 5.44
C ASN A 9 -13.82 2.43 4.12
N TYR A 10 -13.13 1.28 4.12
CA TYR A 10 -13.03 0.37 2.99
C TYR A 10 -13.84 -0.89 3.24
N SER A 11 -14.53 -1.39 2.21
CA SER A 11 -15.12 -2.72 2.23
C SER A 11 -14.06 -3.82 2.32
N GLU A 12 -14.42 -5.02 2.77
CA GLU A 12 -13.48 -6.15 2.85
C GLU A 12 -12.80 -6.46 1.52
N SER A 13 -13.54 -6.37 0.40
CA SER A 13 -12.95 -6.55 -0.94
C SER A 13 -11.91 -5.48 -1.27
N GLN A 14 -12.18 -4.22 -0.93
CA GLN A 14 -11.22 -3.13 -1.13
C GLN A 14 -9.99 -3.29 -0.23
N LYS A 15 -10.16 -3.73 1.02
CA LYS A 15 -9.03 -4.02 1.92
C LYS A 15 -8.09 -5.06 1.32
N VAL A 16 -8.65 -6.15 0.80
CA VAL A 16 -7.88 -7.20 0.11
C VAL A 16 -7.14 -6.63 -1.10
N LYS A 17 -7.82 -5.83 -1.95
CA LYS A 17 -7.19 -5.21 -3.12
C LYS A 17 -6.04 -4.25 -2.74
N ILE A 18 -6.24 -3.40 -1.73
CA ILE A 18 -5.19 -2.50 -1.21
C ILE A 18 -3.98 -3.33 -0.79
N PHE A 19 -4.21 -4.35 0.04
CA PHE A 19 -3.13 -5.22 0.52
C PHE A 19 -2.39 -5.92 -0.64
N SER A 20 -3.11 -6.46 -1.62
CA SER A 20 -2.52 -7.12 -2.79
C SER A 20 -1.70 -6.16 -3.65
N ILE A 21 -2.18 -4.92 -3.86
CA ILE A 21 -1.46 -3.91 -4.63
C ILE A 21 -0.19 -3.48 -3.91
N LEU A 22 -0.26 -3.21 -2.59
CA LEU A 22 0.94 -2.89 -1.81
C LEU A 22 1.95 -4.03 -1.82
N THR A 23 1.49 -5.29 -1.72
CA THR A 23 2.33 -6.50 -1.85
C THR A 23 3.02 -6.57 -3.20
N TYR A 24 2.31 -6.26 -4.29
CA TYR A 24 2.90 -6.24 -5.63
C TYR A 24 4.04 -5.21 -5.73
N TYR A 25 3.82 -3.99 -5.23
CA TYR A 25 4.83 -2.93 -5.28
C TYR A 25 6.04 -3.22 -4.38
N ASP A 26 5.83 -3.75 -3.16
CA ASP A 26 6.93 -4.16 -2.28
C ASP A 26 7.85 -5.19 -2.95
N ASN A 27 7.27 -6.21 -3.59
CA ASN A 27 8.03 -7.22 -4.33
C ASN A 27 8.71 -6.68 -5.59
N LYS A 28 8.11 -5.68 -6.25
CA LYS A 28 8.67 -5.03 -7.43
C LYS A 28 9.95 -4.23 -7.08
N ILE A 29 9.95 -3.55 -5.93
CA ILE A 29 11.13 -2.86 -5.39
C ILE A 29 12.23 -3.88 -5.07
N LYS A 30 11.89 -4.98 -4.39
CA LYS A 30 12.81 -6.08 -4.11
C LYS A 30 13.47 -6.65 -5.38
N SER A 31 12.78 -6.60 -6.52
CA SER A 31 13.26 -7.08 -7.82
C SER A 31 14.10 -6.06 -8.61
N ASN A 32 14.50 -4.95 -7.96
CA ASN A 32 15.42 -3.93 -8.50
C ASN A 32 14.85 -3.09 -9.66
N VAL A 33 13.52 -2.88 -9.69
CA VAL A 33 12.88 -1.97 -10.64
C VAL A 33 12.72 -0.60 -9.97
N SER A 34 13.50 0.38 -10.43
CA SER A 34 13.71 1.66 -9.75
C SER A 34 12.71 2.77 -10.10
N ASP A 35 11.88 2.59 -11.14
CA ASP A 35 10.99 3.64 -11.62
C ASP A 35 9.55 3.42 -11.12
N PHE A 36 9.27 3.95 -9.94
CA PHE A 36 7.99 3.83 -9.24
C PHE A 36 7.77 5.06 -8.34
N SER A 37 6.53 5.53 -8.21
CA SER A 37 6.19 6.60 -7.27
C SER A 37 4.89 6.27 -6.52
N VAL A 38 4.69 6.85 -5.33
CA VAL A 38 3.43 6.67 -4.58
C VAL A 38 2.20 7.07 -5.41
N THR A 39 2.37 8.01 -6.34
CA THR A 39 1.33 8.45 -7.29
C THR A 39 0.87 7.28 -8.18
N ASN A 40 1.77 6.36 -8.55
CA ASN A 40 1.43 5.17 -9.33
C ASN A 40 0.56 4.19 -8.52
N ILE A 41 0.82 4.00 -7.22
CA ILE A 41 -0.04 3.16 -6.36
C ILE A 41 -1.45 3.78 -6.28
N VAL A 42 -1.52 5.08 -6.04
CA VAL A 42 -2.80 5.79 -5.91
C VAL A 42 -3.59 5.73 -7.22
N ALA A 43 -2.93 5.91 -8.37
CA ALA A 43 -3.57 5.77 -9.67
C ALA A 43 -4.17 4.37 -9.88
N VAL A 44 -3.40 3.30 -9.61
CA VAL A 44 -3.88 1.91 -9.74
C VAL A 44 -5.06 1.64 -8.81
N LEU A 45 -5.02 2.13 -7.57
CA LEU A 45 -6.12 1.95 -6.63
C LEU A 45 -7.39 2.71 -7.05
N LYS A 46 -7.24 3.89 -7.64
CA LYS A 46 -8.37 4.65 -8.20
C LYS A 46 -8.98 3.97 -9.43
N GLU A 47 -8.17 3.37 -10.29
CA GLU A 47 -8.67 2.52 -11.41
C GLU A 47 -9.51 1.35 -10.90
N GLU A 48 -9.17 0.81 -9.72
CA GLU A 48 -9.92 -0.24 -9.01
C GLU A 48 -11.15 0.29 -8.22
N GLN A 49 -11.53 1.56 -8.41
CA GLN A 49 -12.62 2.25 -7.70
C GLN A 49 -12.40 2.32 -6.18
N ILE A 50 -11.15 2.51 -5.76
CA ILE A 50 -10.76 2.72 -4.37
C ILE A 50 -10.28 4.16 -4.20
N GLU A 51 -11.11 4.97 -3.56
CA GLU A 51 -10.75 6.34 -3.21
C GLU A 51 -9.70 6.33 -2.09
N ILE A 52 -8.47 6.73 -2.44
CA ILE A 52 -7.33 6.73 -1.53
C ILE A 52 -6.40 7.90 -1.86
N THR A 53 -5.74 8.42 -0.83
CA THR A 53 -4.76 9.51 -0.96
C THR A 53 -3.34 9.01 -0.70
N ASP A 54 -2.34 9.75 -1.17
CA ASP A 54 -0.93 9.50 -0.89
C ASP A 54 -0.67 9.35 0.60
N LYS A 55 -1.26 10.24 1.41
CA LYS A 55 -1.19 10.19 2.88
C LYS A 55 -1.69 8.86 3.42
N ASN A 56 -2.80 8.33 2.90
CA ASN A 56 -3.29 7.03 3.32
C ASN A 56 -2.30 5.92 2.97
N ILE A 57 -1.62 5.98 1.82
CA ILE A 57 -0.58 5.01 1.47
C ILE A 57 0.57 5.06 2.46
N PHE A 58 1.11 6.24 2.76
CA PHE A 58 2.17 6.40 3.77
C PHE A 58 1.71 5.87 5.13
N ASP A 59 0.55 6.30 5.63
CA ASP A 59 0.00 5.88 6.92
C ASP A 59 -0.27 4.36 7.00
N ILE A 60 -0.65 3.72 5.88
CA ILE A 60 -0.88 2.27 5.82
C ILE A 60 0.45 1.52 5.80
N VAL A 61 1.39 1.93 4.94
CA VAL A 61 2.70 1.27 4.80
C VAL A 61 3.50 1.37 6.11
N ASP A 62 3.49 2.53 6.77
CA ASP A 62 4.12 2.74 8.07
C ASP A 62 3.60 1.76 9.13
N LYS A 63 2.27 1.68 9.29
CA LYS A 63 1.64 0.75 10.26
C LYS A 63 1.89 -0.72 9.95
N TYR A 64 1.93 -1.11 8.68
CA TYR A 64 2.24 -2.49 8.30
C TYR A 64 3.72 -2.82 8.49
N ASN A 65 4.60 -1.83 8.36
CA ASN A 65 6.03 -2.01 8.61
C ASN A 65 6.33 -2.27 10.09
N ASP A 66 5.53 -1.74 11.03
CA ASP A 66 5.58 -2.12 12.45
C ASP A 66 5.34 -3.64 12.67
N GLU A 67 4.66 -4.30 11.72
CA GLU A 67 4.41 -5.75 11.69
C GLU A 67 5.35 -6.49 10.72
N GLU A 68 6.47 -5.88 10.33
CA GLU A 68 7.47 -6.41 9.38
C GLU A 68 6.90 -6.71 7.97
N GLN A 69 5.82 -6.02 7.59
CA GLN A 69 5.22 -6.09 6.26
C GLN A 69 5.52 -4.84 5.44
N PHE A 70 5.65 -5.00 4.13
CA PHE A 70 5.93 -3.89 3.20
C PHE A 70 7.23 -3.11 3.50
N THR A 71 8.23 -3.76 4.09
CA THR A 71 9.49 -3.09 4.49
C THR A 71 10.24 -2.49 3.31
N ASN A 72 10.23 -3.11 2.13
CA ASN A 72 10.92 -2.54 0.96
C ASN A 72 10.19 -1.29 0.47
N LEU A 73 8.85 -1.35 0.48
CA LEU A 73 8.00 -0.22 0.12
C LEU A 73 8.15 0.92 1.14
N TYR A 74 8.22 0.61 2.43
CA TYR A 74 8.46 1.60 3.50
C TYR A 74 9.80 2.31 3.32
N LEU A 75 10.89 1.56 3.10
CA LEU A 75 12.24 2.11 2.89
C LEU A 75 12.40 2.87 1.58
N TYR A 76 11.53 2.63 0.60
CA TYR A 76 11.54 3.37 -0.66
C TYR A 76 10.78 4.70 -0.55
N LEU A 77 9.70 4.71 0.25
CA LEU A 77 8.83 5.86 0.43
C LEU A 77 9.35 6.88 1.46
N ASN A 78 10.33 6.50 2.29
CA ASN A 78 10.97 7.34 3.31
C ASN A 78 12.49 7.43 3.10
#